data_AF-A0A368VB04-F1
#
_entry.id   AF-A0A368VB04-F1
#
_cell.length_a   1.000
_cell.length_b   1.000
_cell.length_c   1.000
_cell.angle_alpha   90.00
_cell.angle_beta   90.00
_cell.angle_gamma   90.00
#
_symmetry.space_group_name_H-M   'P 1'
#
loop_
_entity.id
_entity.type
_entity.pdbx_description
1 polymer ?
#
loop_
_entity_poly.entity_id
_entity_poly.type
_entity_poly.pdbx_seq_one_letter_code
_entity_poly.pdbx_strand_id
1 'polypeptide(L)'
;MKTEEIRTQLQAIEAELATLAPISDSELEAQVAAGADAAELVAQDNERAMRRRVLNIQRQGLNTKLSAAIKEEAGPTVAQHQKEREKAVQAARKALQNAHAAADALAAALGDWDQAARDAEFCGIQANNAAKEAGIPKPVEPVGIGSQEFAELDKRVYQVLRPQRVPGVQLGKQQIESGV
;
A
#
# COMPACT_ATOMS: atom_id res chain seq x y z
N MET A 1 -6.55 28.43 18.56
CA MET A 1 -7.78 28.29 17.75
C MET A 1 -7.83 26.86 17.27
N LYS A 2 -8.86 26.10 17.64
CA LYS A 2 -9.00 24.69 17.22
C LYS A 2 -9.47 24.63 15.77
N THR A 3 -9.05 23.61 15.00
CA THR A 3 -9.41 23.42 13.58
C THR A 3 -10.92 23.56 13.31
N GLU A 4 -11.75 23.07 14.22
CA GLU A 4 -13.22 23.22 14.18
C GLU A 4 -13.70 24.68 14.28
N GLU A 5 -13.07 25.51 15.12
CA GLU A 5 -13.42 26.94 15.24
C GLU A 5 -13.15 27.68 13.93
N ILE A 6 -12.08 27.31 13.21
CA ILE A 6 -11.73 27.90 11.91
C ILE A 6 -12.75 27.49 10.84
N ARG A 7 -13.19 26.22 10.86
CA ARG A 7 -14.22 25.71 9.93
C ARG A 7 -15.55 26.41 10.12
N THR A 8 -16.00 26.58 11.35
CA THR A 8 -17.25 27.31 11.66
C THR A 8 -17.18 28.76 11.18
N GLN A 9 -16.05 29.44 11.38
CA GLN A 9 -15.86 30.81 10.88
C GLN A 9 -15.86 30.87 9.34
N LEU A 10 -15.24 29.90 8.66
CA LEU A 10 -15.28 29.80 7.19
C LEU A 10 -16.70 29.59 6.67
N GLN A 11 -17.48 28.69 7.29
CA GLN A 11 -18.88 28.45 6.92
C GLN A 11 -19.74 29.71 7.07
N ALA A 12 -19.55 30.48 8.15
CA ALA A 12 -20.26 31.75 8.33
C ALA A 12 -19.92 32.76 7.23
N ILE A 13 -18.64 32.88 6.86
CA ILE A 13 -18.21 33.76 5.76
C ILE A 13 -18.75 33.30 4.40
N GLU A 14 -18.80 31.99 4.15
CA GLU A 14 -19.37 31.44 2.92
C GLU A 14 -20.87 31.69 2.82
N ALA A 15 -21.60 31.54 3.92
CA ALA A 15 -23.01 31.88 3.99
C ALA A 15 -23.24 33.37 3.71
N GLU A 16 -22.42 34.26 4.29
CA GLU A 16 -22.52 35.71 4.06
C GLU A 16 -22.12 36.12 2.62
N LEU A 17 -21.12 35.45 2.02
CA LEU A 17 -20.76 35.68 0.62
C LEU A 17 -21.88 35.25 -0.35
N ALA A 18 -22.65 34.22 0.00
CA ALA A 18 -23.79 33.77 -0.79
C ALA A 18 -24.95 34.78 -0.77
N THR A 19 -25.19 35.47 0.35
CA THR A 19 -26.25 36.50 0.45
C THR A 19 -25.87 37.80 -0.28
N LEU A 20 -24.58 38.07 -0.47
CA LEU A 20 -24.06 39.25 -1.15
C LEU A 20 -23.85 39.03 -2.65
N ALA A 21 -24.66 38.20 -3.33
CA ALA A 21 -24.48 37.95 -4.77
C ALA A 21 -24.46 39.26 -5.60
N PRO A 22 -23.61 39.36 -6.65
CA PRO A 22 -23.58 40.54 -7.51
C PRO A 22 -24.92 40.72 -8.19
N ILE A 23 -25.41 41.96 -8.26
CA ILE A 23 -26.60 42.29 -9.06
C ILE A 23 -26.14 42.53 -10.49
N SER A 24 -26.85 41.97 -11.47
CA SER A 24 -26.56 42.23 -12.88
C SER A 24 -27.07 43.60 -13.33
N ASP A 25 -26.43 44.20 -14.35
CA ASP A 25 -26.88 45.47 -14.93
C ASP A 25 -28.36 45.38 -15.40
N SER A 26 -28.78 44.23 -15.93
CA SER A 26 -30.17 43.99 -16.31
C SER A 26 -31.16 44.00 -15.13
N GLU A 27 -30.74 43.53 -13.95
CA GLU A 27 -31.57 43.58 -12.74
C GLU A 27 -31.62 44.99 -12.14
N LEU A 28 -30.55 45.77 -12.29
CA LEU A 28 -30.53 47.19 -11.93
C LEU A 28 -31.43 48.00 -12.86
N GLU A 29 -31.35 47.79 -14.18
CA GLU A 29 -32.21 48.44 -15.18
C GLU A 29 -33.69 48.15 -14.94
N ALA A 30 -34.03 46.91 -14.60
CA ALA A 30 -35.41 46.52 -14.27
C ALA A 30 -35.94 47.25 -13.01
N GLN A 31 -35.09 47.47 -12.00
CA GLN A 31 -35.48 48.20 -10.79
C GLN A 31 -35.62 49.71 -11.04
N VAL A 32 -34.76 50.29 -11.87
CA VAL A 32 -34.89 51.69 -12.30
C VAL A 32 -36.16 51.89 -13.12
N ALA A 33 -36.47 50.97 -14.04
CA ALA A 33 -37.71 50.99 -14.80
C ALA A 33 -38.96 50.84 -13.91
N ALA A 34 -38.83 50.18 -12.76
CA ALA A 34 -39.87 50.09 -11.73
C ALA A 34 -39.97 51.33 -10.81
N GLY A 35 -39.13 52.35 -11.02
CA GLY A 35 -39.17 53.63 -10.31
C GLY A 35 -38.18 53.77 -9.15
N ALA A 36 -37.24 52.85 -8.97
CA ALA A 36 -36.16 52.99 -7.99
C ALA A 36 -35.08 53.99 -8.44
N ASP A 37 -34.39 54.64 -7.51
CA ASP A 37 -33.33 55.60 -7.80
C ASP A 37 -32.04 54.89 -8.25
N ALA A 38 -31.56 55.25 -9.44
CA ALA A 38 -30.39 54.61 -10.03
C ALA A 38 -29.10 54.85 -9.22
N ALA A 39 -28.93 56.03 -8.62
CA ALA A 39 -27.73 56.35 -7.85
C ALA A 39 -27.70 55.58 -6.53
N GLU A 40 -28.85 55.41 -5.88
CA GLU A 40 -29.00 54.61 -4.67
C GLU A 40 -28.72 53.12 -4.94
N LEU A 41 -29.25 52.56 -6.03
CA LEU A 41 -28.99 51.17 -6.43
C LEU A 41 -27.51 50.90 -6.70
N VAL A 42 -26.84 51.81 -7.42
CA VAL A 42 -25.38 51.71 -7.68
C VAL A 42 -24.58 51.86 -6.38
N ALA A 43 -24.99 52.72 -5.45
CA ALA A 43 -24.34 52.86 -4.16
C ALA A 43 -24.46 51.56 -3.33
N GLN A 44 -25.63 50.92 -3.33
CA GLN A 44 -25.87 49.65 -2.64
C GLN A 44 -25.05 48.49 -3.25
N ASP A 45 -24.95 48.42 -4.58
CA ASP A 45 -24.12 47.40 -5.24
C ASP A 45 -22.62 47.60 -4.94
N ASN A 46 -22.15 48.84 -4.92
CA ASN A 46 -20.78 49.16 -4.51
C ASN A 46 -20.48 48.74 -3.05
N GLU A 47 -21.41 48.98 -2.12
CA GLU A 47 -21.27 48.55 -0.74
C GLU A 47 -21.20 47.02 -0.61
N ARG A 48 -22.07 46.30 -1.36
CA ARG A 48 -22.03 44.83 -1.45
C ARG A 48 -20.69 44.35 -2.00
N ALA A 49 -20.20 44.96 -3.07
CA ALA A 49 -18.91 44.61 -3.69
C ALA A 49 -17.73 44.81 -2.72
N MET A 50 -17.72 45.92 -1.97
CA MET A 50 -16.71 46.16 -0.94
C MET A 50 -16.78 45.09 0.16
N ARG A 51 -17.97 44.79 0.67
CA ARG A 51 -18.16 43.78 1.72
C ARG A 51 -17.75 42.37 1.26
N ARG A 52 -18.11 41.97 0.03
CA ARG A 52 -17.64 40.73 -0.60
C ARG A 52 -16.12 40.68 -0.65
N ARG A 53 -15.45 41.79 -0.99
CA ARG A 53 -13.98 41.84 -1.08
C ARG A 53 -13.34 41.62 0.29
N VAL A 54 -13.87 42.25 1.34
CA VAL A 54 -13.40 42.05 2.72
C VAL A 54 -13.57 40.59 3.16
N LEU A 55 -14.76 40.02 2.95
CA LEU A 55 -15.06 38.63 3.31
C LEU A 55 -14.17 37.63 2.55
N ASN A 56 -13.89 37.88 1.27
CA ASN A 56 -12.97 37.04 0.48
C ASN A 56 -11.54 37.05 1.04
N ILE A 57 -11.04 38.21 1.47
CA ILE A 57 -9.72 38.34 2.11
C ILE A 57 -9.70 37.57 3.44
N GLN A 58 -10.74 37.73 4.26
CA GLN A 58 -10.87 37.00 5.53
C GLN A 58 -10.94 35.49 5.31
N ARG A 59 -11.71 35.04 4.31
CA ARG A 59 -11.79 33.62 3.90
C ARG A 59 -10.42 33.08 3.53
N GLN A 60 -9.64 33.80 2.70
CA GLN A 60 -8.29 33.37 2.32
C GLN A 60 -7.35 33.28 3.53
N GLY A 61 -7.41 34.25 4.45
CA GLY A 61 -6.65 34.21 5.69
C GLY A 61 -7.01 33.01 6.58
N LEU A 62 -8.31 32.72 6.73
CA LEU A 62 -8.78 31.57 7.51
C LEU A 62 -8.42 30.23 6.84
N ASN A 63 -8.51 30.11 5.52
CA ASN A 63 -8.06 28.92 4.79
C ASN A 63 -6.58 28.64 5.00
N THR A 64 -5.75 29.69 5.00
CA THR A 64 -4.32 29.56 5.28
C THR A 64 -4.07 29.07 6.72
N LYS A 65 -4.78 29.62 7.70
CA LYS A 65 -4.72 29.18 9.10
C LYS A 65 -5.23 27.75 9.29
N LEU A 66 -6.32 27.38 8.60
CA LEU A 66 -6.88 26.03 8.64
C LEU A 66 -5.88 25.01 8.09
N SER A 67 -5.24 25.31 6.96
CA SER A 67 -4.22 24.45 6.37
C SER A 67 -3.03 24.25 7.32
N ALA A 68 -2.57 25.32 7.99
CA ALA A 68 -1.50 25.23 8.97
C ALA A 68 -1.91 24.37 10.19
N ALA A 69 -3.10 24.60 10.74
CA ALA A 69 -3.62 23.86 11.89
C ALA A 69 -3.79 22.35 11.59
N ILE A 70 -4.33 22.00 10.41
CA ILE A 70 -4.45 20.60 9.99
C ILE A 70 -3.08 19.93 9.87
N LYS A 71 -2.08 20.64 9.31
CA LYS A 71 -0.70 20.10 9.21
C LYS A 71 -0.07 19.88 10.57
N GLU A 72 -0.30 20.79 11.52
CA GLU A 72 0.19 20.68 12.88
C GLU A 72 -0.45 19.51 13.63
N GLU A 73 -1.77 19.35 13.51
CA GLU A 73 -2.52 18.25 14.14
C GLU A 73 -2.18 16.87 13.54
N ALA A 74 -2.10 16.77 12.21
CA ALA A 74 -1.86 15.50 11.52
C ALA A 74 -0.37 15.12 11.44
N GLY A 75 0.54 16.09 11.54
CA GLY A 75 1.99 15.91 11.36
C GLY A 75 2.59 14.80 12.21
N PRO A 76 2.33 14.74 13.53
CA PRO A 76 2.87 13.70 14.41
C PRO A 76 2.41 12.28 14.03
N THR A 77 1.12 12.11 13.73
CA THR A 77 0.56 10.80 13.34
C THR A 77 1.12 10.34 11.99
N VAL A 78 1.24 11.24 11.01
CA VAL A 78 1.86 10.93 9.72
C VAL A 78 3.32 10.52 9.90
N ALA A 79 4.09 11.26 10.70
CA ALA A 79 5.48 10.94 11.00
C ALA A 79 5.63 9.58 11.69
N GLN A 80 4.73 9.25 12.63
CA GLN A 80 4.72 7.94 13.29
C GLN A 80 4.49 6.81 12.29
N HIS A 81 3.46 6.91 11.44
CA HIS A 81 3.17 5.87 10.45
C HIS A 81 4.28 5.73 9.40
N GLN A 82 4.94 6.82 9.01
CA GLN A 82 6.11 6.75 8.13
C GLN A 82 7.25 5.95 8.76
N LYS A 83 7.54 6.19 10.05
CA LYS A 83 8.56 5.43 10.79
C LYS A 83 8.21 3.95 10.93
N GLU A 84 6.95 3.63 11.22
CA GLU A 84 6.46 2.25 11.30
C GLU A 84 6.58 1.53 9.94
N ARG A 85 6.20 2.21 8.86
CA ARG A 85 6.37 1.70 7.50
C ARG A 85 7.83 1.44 7.16
N GLU A 86 8.74 2.35 7.50
CA GLU A 86 10.18 2.15 7.26
C GLU A 86 10.73 0.93 7.99
N LYS A 87 10.34 0.74 9.26
CA LYS A 87 10.70 -0.45 10.04
C LYS A 87 10.17 -1.73 9.37
N ALA A 88 8.94 -1.73 8.90
CA ALA A 88 8.35 -2.86 8.19
C ALA A 88 9.08 -3.16 6.87
N VAL A 89 9.46 -2.14 6.11
CA VAL A 89 10.24 -2.28 4.87
C VAL A 89 11.61 -2.88 5.14
N GLN A 90 12.30 -2.43 6.19
CA GLN A 90 13.60 -3.01 6.57
C GLN A 90 13.47 -4.48 6.97
N ALA A 91 12.45 -4.84 7.75
CA ALA A 91 12.17 -6.23 8.11
C ALA A 91 11.89 -7.10 6.88
N ALA A 92 11.07 -6.61 5.94
CA ALA A 92 10.76 -7.30 4.69
C ALA A 92 12.01 -7.51 3.81
N ARG A 93 12.87 -6.49 3.70
CA ARG A 93 14.15 -6.62 2.97
C ARG A 93 15.05 -7.69 3.57
N LYS A 94 15.19 -7.73 4.90
CA LYS A 94 15.97 -8.76 5.59
C LYS A 94 15.39 -10.16 5.37
N ALA A 95 14.07 -10.30 5.43
CA ALA A 95 13.40 -11.57 5.16
C ALA A 95 13.64 -12.06 3.72
N LEU A 96 13.59 -11.16 2.74
CA LEU A 96 13.90 -11.47 1.34
C LEU A 96 15.35 -11.91 1.15
N GLN A 97 16.30 -11.23 1.78
CA GLN A 97 17.72 -11.60 1.73
C GLN A 97 17.95 -13.00 2.33
N ASN A 98 17.33 -13.30 3.48
CA ASN A 98 17.42 -14.61 4.10
C ASN A 98 16.79 -15.71 3.22
N ALA A 99 15.65 -15.43 2.57
CA ALA A 99 15.01 -16.36 1.66
C ALA A 99 15.88 -16.65 0.43
N HIS A 100 16.53 -15.62 -0.12
CA HIS A 100 17.45 -15.80 -1.24
C HIS A 100 18.66 -16.64 -0.84
N ALA A 101 19.31 -16.33 0.29
CA ALA A 101 20.43 -17.11 0.79
C ALA A 101 20.06 -18.58 1.08
N ALA A 102 18.84 -18.82 1.60
CA ALA A 102 18.34 -20.17 1.80
C ALA A 102 18.11 -20.93 0.48
N ALA A 103 17.63 -20.23 -0.55
CA ALA A 103 17.45 -20.82 -1.89
C ALA A 103 18.81 -21.17 -2.54
N ASP A 104 19.80 -20.29 -2.43
CA ASP A 104 21.15 -20.55 -2.95
C ASP A 104 21.82 -21.73 -2.22
N ALA A 105 21.69 -21.79 -0.89
CA ALA A 105 22.19 -22.90 -0.10
C ALA A 105 21.53 -24.23 -0.46
N LEU A 106 20.21 -24.22 -0.71
CA LEU A 106 19.49 -25.40 -1.17
C LEU A 106 19.97 -25.84 -2.56
N ALA A 107 20.16 -24.90 -3.49
CA ALA A 107 20.65 -25.19 -4.84
C ALA A 107 22.06 -25.80 -4.80
N ALA A 108 22.95 -25.27 -3.95
CA ALA A 108 24.29 -25.83 -3.75
C ALA A 108 24.23 -27.26 -3.18
N ALA A 109 23.42 -27.49 -2.14
CA ALA A 109 23.26 -28.82 -1.55
C ALA A 109 22.70 -29.86 -2.53
N LEU A 110 21.76 -29.46 -3.39
CA LEU A 110 21.26 -30.31 -4.47
C LEU A 110 22.35 -30.63 -5.50
N GLY A 111 23.18 -29.65 -5.86
CA GLY A 111 24.32 -29.87 -6.76
C GLY A 111 25.37 -30.82 -6.19
N ASP A 112 25.74 -30.68 -4.91
CA ASP A 112 26.68 -31.58 -4.23
C ASP A 112 26.11 -33.00 -4.14
N TRP A 113 24.81 -33.12 -3.86
CA TRP A 113 24.12 -34.40 -3.85
C TRP A 113 24.10 -35.05 -5.23
N ASP A 114 23.74 -34.31 -6.29
CA ASP A 114 23.73 -34.81 -7.68
C ASP A 114 25.10 -35.36 -8.09
N GLN A 115 26.18 -34.66 -7.72
CA GLN A 115 27.53 -35.09 -8.02
C GLN A 115 27.90 -36.37 -7.26
N ALA A 116 27.64 -36.42 -5.95
CA ALA A 116 27.92 -37.59 -5.13
C ALA A 116 27.11 -38.82 -5.59
N ALA A 117 25.86 -38.62 -5.99
CA ALA A 117 24.99 -39.66 -6.52
C ALA A 117 25.55 -40.26 -7.83
N ARG A 118 26.04 -39.41 -8.75
CA ARG A 118 26.68 -39.86 -10.00
C ARG A 118 27.98 -40.62 -9.75
N ASP A 119 28.81 -40.15 -8.81
CA ASP A 119 30.06 -40.81 -8.46
C ASP A 119 29.81 -42.20 -7.84
N ALA A 120 28.80 -42.30 -6.97
CA ALA A 120 28.37 -43.55 -6.37
C ALA A 120 27.80 -44.53 -7.43
N GLU A 121 26.96 -44.03 -8.35
CA GLU A 121 26.41 -44.82 -9.45
C GLU A 121 27.53 -45.38 -10.34
N PHE A 122 28.49 -44.53 -10.73
CA PHE A 122 29.64 -44.92 -11.54
C PHE A 122 30.48 -46.01 -10.86
N CYS A 123 30.83 -45.81 -9.58
CA CYS A 123 31.58 -46.81 -8.80
C CYS A 123 30.80 -48.12 -8.66
N GLY A 124 29.49 -48.06 -8.41
CA GLY A 124 28.63 -49.24 -8.31
C GLY A 124 28.55 -50.03 -9.63
N ILE A 125 28.44 -49.33 -10.77
CA ILE A 125 28.49 -49.93 -12.10
C ILE A 125 29.83 -50.62 -12.33
N GLN A 126 30.96 -49.98 -12.01
CA GLN A 126 32.29 -50.59 -12.15
C GLN A 126 32.43 -51.86 -11.30
N ALA A 127 32.04 -51.80 -10.03
CA ALA A 127 32.09 -52.95 -9.13
C ALA A 127 31.22 -54.11 -9.64
N ASN A 128 30.04 -53.82 -10.15
CA ASN A 128 29.13 -54.81 -10.73
C ASN A 128 29.66 -55.40 -12.05
N ASN A 129 30.37 -54.62 -12.87
CA ASN A 129 31.01 -55.12 -14.08
C ASN A 129 32.19 -56.05 -13.74
N ALA A 130 33.04 -55.66 -12.77
CA ALA A 130 34.13 -56.51 -12.29
C ALA A 130 33.61 -57.83 -11.67
N ALA A 131 32.53 -57.76 -10.89
CA ALA A 131 31.85 -58.94 -10.36
C ALA A 131 31.35 -59.88 -11.47
N LYS A 132 30.77 -59.32 -12.53
CA LYS A 132 30.32 -60.07 -13.70
C LYS A 132 31.48 -60.76 -14.42
N GLU A 133 32.62 -60.09 -14.59
CA GLU A 133 33.84 -60.66 -15.19
C GLU A 133 34.41 -61.80 -14.33
N ALA A 134 34.31 -61.67 -13.01
CA ALA A 134 34.70 -62.70 -12.05
C ALA A 134 33.66 -63.83 -11.88
N GLY A 135 32.53 -63.79 -12.59
CA GLY A 135 31.48 -64.82 -12.54
C GLY A 135 30.67 -64.85 -11.24
N ILE A 136 30.70 -63.77 -10.45
CA ILE A 136 29.98 -63.65 -9.18
C ILE A 136 28.76 -62.72 -9.31
N PRO A 137 27.71 -62.91 -8.48
CA PRO A 137 26.54 -62.04 -8.47
C PRO A 137 26.92 -60.58 -8.21
N LYS A 138 26.15 -59.65 -8.82
CA LYS A 138 26.32 -58.20 -8.65
C LYS A 138 26.20 -57.81 -7.17
N PRO A 139 27.26 -57.32 -6.52
CA PRO A 139 27.24 -57.09 -5.08
C PRO A 139 26.72 -55.70 -4.70
N VAL A 140 26.59 -54.76 -5.65
CA VAL A 140 26.19 -53.38 -5.37
C VAL A 140 24.81 -53.10 -5.94
N GLU A 141 23.90 -52.65 -5.08
CA GLU A 141 22.57 -52.20 -5.49
C GLU A 141 22.63 -50.87 -6.25
N PRO A 142 21.68 -50.58 -7.16
CA PRO A 142 21.64 -49.30 -7.87
C PRO A 142 21.43 -48.12 -6.92
N VAL A 143 22.24 -47.07 -7.09
CA VAL A 143 22.13 -45.78 -6.39
C VAL A 143 22.04 -44.65 -7.43
N GLY A 144 21.40 -43.52 -7.11
CA GLY A 144 21.26 -42.35 -8.01
C GLY A 144 19.82 -41.98 -8.41
N ILE A 145 19.64 -41.35 -9.57
CA ILE A 145 18.34 -40.78 -10.04
C ILE A 145 17.23 -41.84 -10.15
N GLY A 146 17.58 -43.11 -10.29
CA GLY A 146 16.62 -44.24 -10.30
C GLY A 146 16.37 -44.88 -8.94
N SER A 147 17.00 -44.42 -7.85
CA SER A 147 16.88 -45.03 -6.53
C SER A 147 15.67 -44.51 -5.74
N GLN A 148 15.23 -45.29 -4.75
CA GLN A 148 14.15 -44.91 -3.84
C GLN A 148 14.53 -43.69 -2.97
N GLU A 149 15.81 -43.53 -2.66
CA GLU A 149 16.34 -42.39 -1.90
C GLU A 149 16.09 -41.05 -2.61
N PHE A 150 16.28 -41.01 -3.94
CA PHE A 150 16.00 -39.82 -4.73
C PHE A 150 14.50 -39.48 -4.76
N ALA A 151 13.64 -40.48 -4.93
CA ALA A 151 12.19 -40.28 -4.94
C ALA A 151 11.65 -39.73 -3.61
N GLU A 152 12.24 -40.12 -2.47
CA GLU A 152 11.90 -39.56 -1.15
C GLU A 152 12.39 -38.11 -0.99
N LEU A 153 13.56 -37.79 -1.53
CA LEU A 153 14.11 -36.44 -1.52
C LEU A 153 13.25 -35.47 -2.34
N ASP A 154 12.90 -35.83 -3.58
CA ASP A 154 12.04 -35.02 -4.46
C ASP A 154 10.68 -34.71 -3.80
N LYS A 155 10.08 -35.72 -3.16
CA LYS A 155 8.85 -35.57 -2.37
C LYS A 155 9.02 -34.57 -1.22
N ARG A 156 10.14 -34.60 -0.50
CA ARG A 156 10.42 -33.68 0.62
C ARG A 156 10.64 -32.25 0.13
N VAL A 157 11.38 -32.05 -0.96
CA VAL A 157 11.58 -30.73 -1.59
C VAL A 157 10.25 -30.14 -2.04
N TYR A 158 9.40 -30.95 -2.68
CA TYR A 158 8.06 -30.54 -3.10
C TYR A 158 7.18 -30.08 -1.91
N GLN A 159 7.23 -30.80 -0.80
CA GLN A 159 6.48 -30.46 0.43
C GLN A 159 6.95 -29.14 1.06
N VAL A 160 8.25 -28.85 1.00
CA VAL A 160 8.82 -27.59 1.52
C VAL A 160 8.45 -26.40 0.63
N LEU A 161 8.46 -26.56 -0.70
CA LEU A 161 8.14 -25.50 -1.66
C LEU A 161 6.63 -25.23 -1.80
N ARG A 162 5.78 -26.19 -1.42
CA ARG A 162 4.34 -26.03 -1.29
C ARG A 162 3.91 -26.33 0.14
N PRO A 163 4.22 -25.45 1.12
CA PRO A 163 3.58 -25.55 2.42
C PRO A 163 2.08 -25.48 2.14
N GLN A 164 1.33 -26.50 2.57
CA GLN A 164 -0.12 -26.50 2.42
C GLN A 164 -0.61 -25.15 2.91
N ARG A 165 -1.17 -24.33 2.00
CA ARG A 165 -1.92 -23.15 2.41
C ARG A 165 -3.01 -23.69 3.32
N VAL A 166 -2.92 -23.42 4.62
CA VAL A 166 -4.04 -23.69 5.52
C VAL A 166 -5.23 -22.94 4.92
N PRO A 167 -6.26 -23.63 4.42
CA PRO A 167 -7.43 -22.93 3.90
C PRO A 167 -8.15 -22.36 5.13
N GLY A 168 -8.28 -21.04 5.21
CA GLY A 168 -9.30 -20.44 6.08
C GLY A 168 -8.86 -19.62 7.28
N VAL A 169 -7.77 -18.85 7.22
CA VAL A 169 -7.78 -17.58 8.00
C VAL A 169 -8.59 -16.57 7.19
N GLN A 170 -9.92 -16.67 7.28
CA GLN A 170 -10.81 -15.56 6.95
C GLN A 170 -10.42 -14.40 7.87
N LEU A 171 -9.63 -13.45 7.38
CA LEU A 171 -9.52 -12.13 7.99
C LEU A 171 -10.95 -11.60 8.13
N GLY A 172 -11.40 -11.48 9.38
CA GLY A 172 -12.78 -11.21 9.71
C GLY A 172 -13.32 -10.00 8.96
N LYS A 173 -14.28 -10.24 8.07
CA LYS A 173 -15.31 -9.25 7.74
C LYS A 173 -16.21 -9.13 8.96
N GLN A 174 -15.74 -8.49 10.03
CA GLN A 174 -16.63 -8.00 11.07
C GLN A 174 -16.83 -6.50 10.87
N GLN A 175 -18.06 -6.19 10.45
CA GLN A 175 -18.83 -4.99 10.79
C GLN A 175 -18.28 -3.65 10.28
N ILE A 176 -18.48 -3.42 8.98
CA ILE A 176 -18.94 -2.12 8.51
C ILE A 176 -20.32 -2.41 7.93
N GLU A 177 -21.37 -2.05 8.67
CA GLU A 177 -22.77 -1.88 8.25
C GLU A 177 -23.73 -2.31 9.36
N SER A 178 -24.06 -1.37 10.25
CA SER A 178 -25.44 -1.10 10.69
C SER A 178 -25.40 -0.01 11.75
N GLY A 179 -25.69 1.21 11.32
CA GLY A 179 -25.82 2.40 12.15
C GLY A 179 -26.44 3.53 11.33
N VAL A 180 -27.53 3.20 10.63
CA VAL A 180 -28.59 4.14 10.24
C VAL A 180 -29.74 3.89 11.20
#